data_AF-A0A0V1A9Z8-F1
#
_entry.id   AF-A0A0V1A9Z8-F1
#
_cell.length_a   1.000
_cell.length_b   1.000
_cell.length_c   1.000
_cell.angle_alpha   90.00
_cell.angle_beta   90.00
_cell.angle_gamma   90.00
#
_symmetry.space_group_name_H-M   'P 1'
#
loop_
_entity.id
_entity.type
_entity.pdbx_description
1 polymer ?
#
loop_
_entity_poly.entity_id
_entity_poly.type
_entity_poly.pdbx_seq_one_letter_code
_entity_poly.pdbx_strand_id
1 'polypeptide(L)'
;MQNECETNFKTLEEELKKEFKKDVQLCSLDMDMSMLRDVIKITFSMLEKYNEEREIAKAIKLTLDEKYMPPWHCIVGRKFSSKVTYEDGHSVHFVAENKGFLLFRGKY
;
A
#
# COMPACT_ATOMS: atom_id res chain seq x y z
N MET A 1 -8.91 11.82 20.63
CA MET A 1 -8.10 10.73 20.05
C MET A 1 -8.46 10.38 18.60
N GLN A 2 -9.71 10.51 18.14
CA GLN A 2 -10.04 10.27 16.71
C GLN A 2 -9.54 11.38 15.76
N ASN A 3 -9.43 12.63 16.23
CA ASN A 3 -9.13 13.80 15.39
C ASN A 3 -7.65 13.97 15.00
N GLU A 4 -6.70 13.33 15.69
CA GLU A 4 -5.26 13.47 15.39
C GLU A 4 -4.82 12.55 14.24
N CYS A 5 -5.41 11.36 14.13
CA CYS A 5 -5.10 10.39 13.08
C CYS A 5 -5.59 10.86 11.69
N GLU A 6 -6.81 11.40 11.62
CA GLU A 6 -7.40 11.90 10.37
C GLU A 6 -6.69 13.14 9.82
N THR A 7 -6.16 14.00 10.70
CA THR A 7 -5.40 15.20 10.29
C THR A 7 -4.03 14.82 9.71
N ASN A 8 -3.43 13.73 10.20
CA ASN A 8 -2.15 13.23 9.71
C ASN A 8 -2.28 12.57 8.33
N PHE A 9 -3.36 11.82 8.08
CA PHE A 9 -3.58 11.19 6.78
C PHE A 9 -3.77 12.20 5.64
N LYS A 10 -4.55 13.26 5.83
CA LYS A 10 -4.77 14.26 4.75
C LYS A 10 -3.48 14.97 4.36
N THR A 11 -2.68 15.36 5.35
CA THR A 11 -1.38 16.01 5.10
C THR A 11 -0.43 15.07 4.35
N LEU A 12 -0.41 13.81 4.75
CA LEU A 12 0.39 12.78 4.12
C LEU A 12 -0.07 12.47 2.69
N GLU A 13 -1.37 12.38 2.45
CA GLU A 13 -1.95 12.22 1.11
C GLU A 13 -1.56 13.39 0.18
N GLU A 14 -1.57 14.62 0.69
CA GLU A 14 -1.13 15.81 -0.06
C GLU A 14 0.38 15.76 -0.38
N GLU A 15 1.22 15.34 0.56
CA GLU A 15 2.66 15.16 0.33
C GLU A 15 2.92 14.10 -0.74
N LEU A 16 2.29 12.93 -0.63
CA LEU A 16 2.41 11.84 -1.58
C LEU A 16 1.90 12.23 -2.96
N LYS A 17 0.78 12.96 -3.02
CA LYS A 17 0.23 13.50 -4.26
C LYS A 17 1.19 14.47 -4.93
N LYS A 18 1.84 15.34 -4.15
CA LYS A 18 2.85 16.30 -4.67
C LYS A 18 4.11 15.59 -5.17
N GLU A 19 4.56 14.56 -4.46
CA GLU A 19 5.75 13.78 -4.79
C GLU A 19 5.56 12.94 -6.05
N PHE A 20 4.48 12.14 -6.10
CA PHE A 20 4.25 11.19 -7.19
C PHE A 20 3.39 11.75 -8.33
N LYS A 21 2.81 12.95 -8.18
CA LYS A 21 1.86 13.56 -9.14
C LYS A 21 0.67 12.64 -9.50
N LYS A 22 0.33 11.71 -8.61
CA LYS A 22 -0.77 10.76 -8.74
C LYS A 22 -1.58 10.77 -7.45
N ASP A 23 -2.89 10.60 -7.57
CA ASP A 23 -3.79 10.54 -6.41
C ASP A 23 -3.60 9.22 -5.66
N VAL A 24 -3.35 9.34 -4.34
CA VAL A 24 -3.29 8.22 -3.39
C VAL A 24 -4.18 8.58 -2.23
N GLN A 25 -5.07 7.67 -1.86
CA GLN A 25 -5.91 7.81 -0.67
C GLN A 25 -5.53 6.71 0.32
N LEU A 26 -5.09 7.09 1.52
CA LEU A 26 -4.72 6.17 2.58
C LEU A 26 -5.97 5.76 3.36
N CYS A 27 -6.20 4.46 3.48
CA CYS A 27 -7.30 3.91 4.28
C CYS A 27 -6.80 3.43 5.64
N SER A 28 -5.63 2.81 5.68
CA SER A 28 -4.93 2.46 6.92
C SER A 28 -3.44 2.38 6.69
N LEU A 29 -2.66 2.75 7.71
CA LEU A 29 -1.21 2.74 7.67
C LEU A 29 -0.67 2.23 8.99
N ASP A 30 0.11 1.16 8.92
CA ASP A 30 0.91 0.62 10.01
C ASP A 30 2.29 0.23 9.45
N MET A 31 3.08 1.24 9.11
CA MET A 31 4.48 1.15 8.70
C MET A 31 5.11 2.54 8.75
N ASP A 32 6.44 2.62 8.67
CA ASP A 32 7.14 3.90 8.61
C ASP A 32 6.99 4.61 7.25
N MET A 33 7.29 5.90 7.25
CA MET A 33 7.18 6.78 6.09
C MET A 33 8.11 6.40 4.93
N SER A 34 9.29 5.85 5.22
CA SER A 34 10.24 5.44 4.18
C SER A 34 9.72 4.21 3.44
N MET A 35 9.24 3.22 4.19
CA MET A 35 8.63 2.01 3.65
C MET A 35 7.36 2.34 2.89
N LEU A 36 6.52 3.25 3.40
CA LEU A 36 5.31 3.69 2.70
C LEU A 36 5.63 4.29 1.33
N ARG A 37 6.58 5.24 1.26
CA ARG A 37 6.98 5.88 0.00
C ARG A 37 7.52 4.85 -0.99
N ASP A 38 8.32 3.91 -0.50
CA ASP A 38 8.84 2.82 -1.32
C ASP A 38 7.74 1.89 -1.85
N VAL A 39 6.77 1.52 -1.01
CA VAL A 39 5.62 0.69 -1.40
C VAL A 39 4.77 1.39 -2.47
N ILE A 40 4.49 2.69 -2.29
CA ILE A 40 3.73 3.49 -3.26
C ILE A 40 4.49 3.59 -4.58
N LYS A 41 5.79 3.85 -4.53
CA LYS A 41 6.66 3.90 -5.71
C LYS A 41 6.68 2.58 -6.47
N ILE A 42 6.82 1.45 -5.77
CA ILE A 42 6.75 0.11 -6.37
C ILE A 42 5.39 -0.09 -7.03
N THR A 43 4.30 0.25 -6.33
CA THR A 43 2.94 0.09 -6.84
C THR A 43 2.72 0.88 -8.13
N PHE A 44 3.15 2.14 -8.19
CA PHE A 44 3.05 2.93 -9.42
C PHE A 44 3.90 2.40 -10.56
N SER A 45 5.11 1.90 -10.28
CA SER A 45 5.95 1.27 -11.31
C SER A 45 5.29 0.00 -11.87
N MET A 46 4.58 -0.78 -11.05
CA MET A 46 3.87 -1.97 -11.51
C MET A 46 2.57 -1.63 -12.25
N LEU A 47 1.85 -0.58 -11.83
CA LEU A 47 0.69 -0.07 -12.54
C LEU A 47 1.00 0.41 -13.96
N GLU A 48 2.21 0.93 -14.20
CA GLU A 48 2.65 1.35 -15.53
C GLU A 48 3.03 0.16 -16.43
N LYS A 49 3.40 -0.97 -15.85
CA LYS A 49 3.85 -2.18 -16.59
C LYS A 49 2.73 -3.18 -16.85
N TYR A 50 1.76 -3.26 -15.96
CA TYR A 50 0.74 -4.30 -15.95
C TYR A 50 -0.65 -3.71 -15.83
N ASN A 51 -1.61 -4.26 -16.58
CA ASN A 51 -3.01 -3.86 -16.53
C ASN A 51 -3.89 -4.84 -15.73
N GLU A 52 -3.47 -6.11 -15.62
CA GLU A 52 -4.22 -7.14 -14.93
C GLU A 52 -3.92 -7.11 -13.42
N GLU A 53 -4.98 -7.03 -12.59
CA GLU A 53 -4.87 -6.94 -11.12
C GLU A 53 -4.03 -8.08 -10.52
N ARG A 54 -4.16 -9.29 -11.09
CA ARG A 54 -3.40 -10.47 -10.66
C ARG A 54 -1.90 -10.31 -10.88
N GLU A 55 -1.49 -9.82 -12.05
CA GLU A 55 -0.08 -9.63 -12.39
C GLU A 55 0.52 -8.49 -11.58
N ILE A 56 -0.23 -7.39 -11.37
CA ILE A 56 0.15 -6.29 -10.49
C ILE A 56 0.41 -6.82 -9.07
N ALA A 57 -0.56 -7.58 -8.51
CA ALA A 57 -0.44 -8.12 -7.15
C ALA A 57 0.78 -9.03 -7.00
N LYS A 58 1.01 -9.91 -7.98
CA LYS A 58 2.16 -10.82 -8.01
C LYS A 58 3.48 -10.05 -8.08
N ALA A 59 3.59 -9.06 -8.97
CA ALA A 59 4.81 -8.29 -9.15
C ALA A 59 5.18 -7.46 -7.90
N ILE A 60 4.17 -6.82 -7.27
CA ILE A 60 4.38 -6.08 -6.02
C ILE A 60 4.82 -7.03 -4.90
N LYS A 61 4.13 -8.16 -4.73
CA LYS A 61 4.46 -9.16 -3.71
C LYS A 61 5.91 -9.63 -3.83
N LEU A 62 6.34 -10.03 -5.04
CA LEU A 62 7.72 -10.49 -5.28
C LEU A 62 8.75 -9.40 -4.96
N THR A 63 8.48 -8.16 -5.37
CA THR A 63 9.38 -7.03 -5.12
C THR A 63 9.52 -6.74 -3.62
N LEU A 64 8.42 -6.87 -2.86
CA LEU A 64 8.44 -6.64 -1.41
C LEU A 64 9.09 -7.80 -0.65
N ASP A 65 8.86 -9.04 -1.07
CA ASP A 65 9.55 -10.21 -0.50
C ASP A 65 11.08 -10.08 -0.65
N GLU A 66 11.55 -9.62 -1.80
CA GLU A 66 12.98 -9.39 -2.07
C GLU A 66 13.58 -8.27 -1.22
N LYS A 67 12.80 -7.23 -0.91
CA LYS A 67 13.30 -6.02 -0.24
C LYS A 67 13.11 -6.01 1.28
N TYR A 68 12.00 -6.53 1.80
CA TYR A 68 11.55 -6.36 3.19
C TYR A 68 11.27 -7.68 3.93
N MET A 69 11.90 -8.77 3.49
CA MET A 69 11.75 -10.13 4.00
C MET A 69 10.35 -10.76 3.78
N PRO A 70 10.27 -12.01 3.30
CA PRO A 70 9.01 -12.72 3.11
C PRO A 70 8.39 -13.18 4.45
N PRO A 71 7.07 -13.50 4.50
CA PRO A 71 6.12 -13.52 3.39
C PRO A 71 5.21 -12.27 3.38
N TRP A 72 5.33 -11.47 2.32
CA TRP A 72 4.36 -10.43 1.99
C TRP A 72 3.15 -11.01 1.29
N HIS A 73 1.99 -10.42 1.58
CA HIS A 73 0.73 -10.67 0.92
C HIS A 73 0.27 -9.38 0.25
N CYS A 74 -0.22 -9.50 -0.99
CA CYS A 74 -0.74 -8.38 -1.76
C CYS A 74 -2.12 -8.73 -2.30
N ILE A 75 -3.07 -7.85 -2.05
CA ILE A 75 -4.44 -7.93 -2.59
C ILE A 75 -4.68 -6.65 -3.38
N VAL A 76 -5.11 -6.80 -4.63
CA VAL A 76 -5.47 -5.70 -5.53
C VAL A 76 -6.88 -5.93 -6.01
N GLY A 77 -7.72 -4.90 -5.96
CA GLY A 77 -9.07 -4.97 -6.50
C GLY A 77 -9.87 -3.69 -6.31
N ARG A 78 -10.90 -3.48 -7.12
CA ARG A 78 -11.76 -2.28 -7.03
C ARG A 78 -12.69 -2.27 -5.82
N LYS A 79 -13.13 -3.45 -5.39
CA LYS A 79 -14.07 -3.64 -4.27
C LYS A 79 -13.70 -4.89 -3.52
N PHE A 80 -13.13 -4.73 -2.33
CA PHE A 80 -12.88 -5.81 -1.40
C PHE A 80 -12.98 -5.29 0.02
N SER A 81 -13.17 -6.22 0.95
CA SER A 81 -13.02 -5.99 2.38
C SER A 81 -12.23 -7.15 2.93
N SER A 82 -11.43 -6.90 3.96
CA SER A 82 -10.55 -7.92 4.53
C SER A 82 -10.46 -7.74 6.03
N LYS A 83 -10.23 -8.85 6.74
CA LYS A 83 -9.86 -8.88 8.14
C LYS A 83 -8.73 -9.89 8.26
N VAL A 84 -7.51 -9.38 8.40
CA VAL A 84 -6.29 -10.17 8.42
C VAL A 84 -5.47 -9.86 9.67
N THR A 85 -4.72 -10.85 10.12
CA THR A 85 -3.72 -10.69 11.18
C THR A 85 -2.36 -10.52 10.52
N TYR A 86 -1.63 -9.49 10.90
CA TYR A 86 -0.36 -9.12 10.30
C TYR A 86 0.67 -8.74 11.36
N GLU A 87 1.93 -8.65 10.95
CA GLU A 87 3.02 -8.16 11.80
C GLU A 87 2.98 -6.65 11.94
N ASP A 88 3.14 -6.17 13.18
CA ASP A 88 3.09 -4.75 13.51
C ASP A 88 4.15 -3.99 12.70
N GLY A 89 3.79 -2.82 12.19
CA GLY A 89 4.68 -1.99 11.35
C GLY A 89 4.86 -2.50 9.92
N HIS A 90 4.12 -3.52 9.47
CA HIS A 90 4.21 -4.07 8.13
C HIS A 90 2.85 -4.22 7.44
N SER A 91 1.96 -3.23 7.56
CA SER A 91 0.66 -3.22 6.88
C SER A 91 0.27 -1.85 6.32
N VAL A 92 -0.27 -1.84 5.12
CA VAL A 92 -0.85 -0.63 4.50
C VAL A 92 -2.05 -0.98 3.63
N HIS A 93 -3.08 -0.15 3.70
CA HIS A 93 -4.24 -0.17 2.82
C HIS A 93 -4.42 1.21 2.20
N PHE A 94 -4.44 1.28 0.88
CA PHE A 94 -4.62 2.53 0.16
C PHE A 94 -5.33 2.30 -1.18
N VAL A 95 -5.83 3.38 -1.77
CA VAL A 95 -6.45 3.39 -3.09
C VAL A 95 -5.59 4.23 -4.02
N ALA A 96 -5.28 3.68 -5.20
CA ALA A 96 -4.57 4.35 -6.28
C ALA A 96 -5.19 3.98 -7.64
N GLU A 97 -5.35 4.93 -8.54
CA GLU A 97 -5.91 4.73 -9.89
C GLU A 97 -7.22 3.89 -9.91
N ASN A 98 -8.12 4.17 -8.96
CA ASN A 98 -9.42 3.49 -8.77
C ASN A 98 -9.31 1.97 -8.44
N LYS A 99 -8.16 1.53 -7.90
CA LYS A 99 -7.94 0.19 -7.36
C LYS A 99 -7.52 0.32 -5.91
N GLY A 100 -8.06 -0.52 -5.06
CA GLY A 100 -7.58 -0.68 -3.68
C GLY A 100 -6.40 -1.65 -3.64
N PHE A 101 -5.46 -1.37 -2.76
CA PHE A 101 -4.25 -2.13 -2.51
C PHE A 101 -4.15 -2.40 -1.02
N LEU A 102 -4.17 -3.67 -0.65
CA LEU A 102 -3.84 -4.10 0.69
C LEU A 102 -2.56 -4.91 0.65
N LEU A 103 -1.58 -4.46 1.43
CA LEU A 103 -0.27 -5.07 1.58
C LEU A 103 -0.02 -5.33 3.05
N PHE A 104 0.36 -6.56 3.38
CA PHE A 104 0.72 -6.89 4.75
C PHE A 104 1.68 -8.07 4.82
N ARG A 105 2.47 -8.12 5.89
CA ARG A 105 3.28 -9.29 6.24
C ARG A 105 2.56 -10.12 7.29
N GLY A 106 2.45 -11.43 7.09
CA GLY A 106 1.78 -12.32 8.05
C GLY A 106 2.65 -12.58 9.29
N LYS A 107 2.04 -12.63 10.49
CA LYS A 107 2.68 -13.23 11.68
C LYS A 107 2.67 -14.75 11.50
N TYR A 108 3.82 -15.40 11.68
CA TYR A 108 3.90 -16.84 11.85
C TYR A 108 3.52 -17.24 13.28
#